data_AF-A0A7J8GND6-F1
#
_entry.id   AF-A0A7J8GND6-F1
#
_cell.length_a   1.000
_cell.length_b   1.000
_cell.length_c   1.000
_cell.angle_alpha   90.00
_cell.angle_beta   90.00
_cell.angle_gamma   90.00
#
_symmetry.space_group_name_H-M   'P 1'
#
loop_
_entity.id
_entity.type
_entity.pdbx_description
1 polymer ?
#
loop_
_entity_poly.entity_id
_entity_poly.type
_entity_poly.pdbx_seq_one_letter_code
_entity_poly.pdbx_strand_id
1 'polypeptide(L)'
;MFTCRAVHSVTGFCSCRSFAYLTIKDRLPQILTKAIDTLHRHKSEFFEKHGEKGMEAEKKAISLLSKLRNESQTDKPIIPFVEKFADTDIWNQYLEYQQSLLNDTDEKPRWFYSPWLFVECYAYRRIHEAVIQSPPIDDFDVFKEAKEQNFFESLESITALCIHLQELMTTIEDLEENQLKNEFFKLLQISLWGNKCDLSLSGGETSSQKTNIINTLEDLKPFILVNDMEHLWSLLSNCKKTREKVSVTRVDIVLDNSGFELVTDLVLADFLLFSNLATEIHFYGKMIPWFVSDTTIHDFNWVIEQVKHCDHKWVSKCGVDWENYVKMGKWVYHDHIFWTGPHEFCAMFHVAPDLYAELQKAHLILFKGDLNYRKLTGDRKWEFTVPFHRALNGFHPAPLCSIRTLKAEIQVGLRPGQGEQLTASEPNWLTTGKYGIFQFDGPL
;
A
#
# COMPACT_ATOMS: atom_id res chain seq x y z
N MET A 1 3.01 -15.99 23.49
CA MET A 1 1.81 -16.82 23.73
C MET A 1 0.78 -16.40 22.69
N PHE A 2 0.94 -16.87 21.45
CA PHE A 2 0.08 -16.50 20.31
C PHE A 2 -1.14 -17.43 20.33
N THR A 3 -2.26 -16.96 20.89
CA THR A 3 -3.53 -17.69 20.80
C THR A 3 -4.56 -16.82 20.13
N CYS A 4 -4.43 -16.66 18.81
CA CYS A 4 -5.53 -16.28 17.95
C CYS A 4 -6.06 -17.56 17.28
N ARG A 5 -6.69 -18.44 18.06
CA ARG A 5 -7.44 -19.58 17.52
C ARG A 5 -8.80 -19.07 17.03
N ALA A 6 -8.88 -18.67 15.77
CA ALA A 6 -10.15 -18.45 15.08
C ALA A 6 -10.30 -19.46 13.94
N VAL A 7 -11.33 -20.29 14.06
CA VAL A 7 -11.68 -21.47 13.26
C VAL A 7 -12.26 -21.08 11.89
N HIS A 8 -11.63 -20.16 11.14
CA HIS A 8 -12.07 -19.76 9.80
C HIS A 8 -10.90 -19.86 8.83
N SER A 9 -11.07 -20.58 7.72
CA SER A 9 -10.00 -20.83 6.76
C SER A 9 -9.44 -19.52 6.20
N VAL A 10 -8.14 -19.29 6.37
CA VAL A 10 -7.40 -18.20 5.71
C VAL A 10 -7.52 -18.38 4.18
N THR A 11 -7.42 -17.31 3.39
CA THR A 11 -7.30 -17.45 1.93
C THR A 11 -6.04 -18.24 1.62
N GLY A 12 -6.23 -19.53 1.37
CA GLY A 12 -5.23 -20.46 0.89
C GLY A 12 -5.56 -20.94 -0.52
N PHE A 13 -4.70 -21.79 -1.06
CA PHE A 13 -4.80 -22.39 -2.39
C PHE A 13 -5.88 -23.47 -2.51
N CYS A 14 -7.01 -23.33 -1.79
CA CYS A 14 -8.06 -24.37 -1.72
C CYS A 14 -8.73 -24.69 -3.07
N SER A 15 -8.40 -23.95 -4.13
CA SER A 15 -8.79 -24.26 -5.51
C SER A 15 -7.68 -23.81 -6.45
N CYS A 16 -7.32 -24.62 -7.45
CA CYS A 16 -6.40 -24.24 -8.53
C CYS A 16 -6.92 -23.07 -9.40
N ARG A 17 -8.10 -22.52 -9.07
CA ARG A 17 -8.73 -21.38 -9.75
C ARG A 17 -8.80 -20.13 -8.88
N SER A 18 -8.32 -20.16 -7.63
CA SER A 18 -8.31 -18.94 -6.79
C SER A 18 -7.30 -17.94 -7.33
N PHE A 19 -7.56 -16.66 -7.09
CA PHE A 19 -6.66 -15.58 -7.46
C PHE A 19 -5.31 -15.69 -6.73
N ALA A 20 -5.31 -16.17 -5.49
CA ALA A 20 -4.09 -16.49 -4.74
C ALA A 20 -3.21 -17.50 -5.49
N TYR A 21 -3.82 -18.58 -6.01
CA TYR A 21 -3.12 -19.60 -6.79
C TYR A 21 -2.53 -19.04 -8.07
N LEU A 22 -3.30 -18.27 -8.83
CA LEU A 22 -2.81 -17.60 -10.05
C LEU A 22 -1.68 -16.62 -9.74
N THR A 23 -1.76 -15.93 -8.62
CA THR A 23 -0.73 -14.96 -8.21
C THR A 23 0.59 -15.64 -7.90
N ILE A 24 0.60 -16.71 -7.10
CA ILE A 24 1.85 -17.43 -6.81
C ILE A 24 2.36 -18.23 -8.02
N LYS A 25 1.46 -18.84 -8.81
CA LYS A 25 1.85 -19.65 -9.95
C LYS A 25 2.41 -18.84 -11.12
N ASP A 26 1.73 -17.75 -11.47
CA ASP A 26 1.99 -17.05 -12.74
C ASP A 26 2.61 -15.67 -12.50
N ARG A 27 2.10 -14.88 -11.55
CA ARG A 27 2.55 -13.49 -11.33
C ARG A 27 3.89 -13.41 -10.59
N LEU A 28 4.06 -14.17 -9.52
CA LEU A 28 5.30 -14.13 -8.74
C LEU A 28 6.53 -14.51 -9.58
N PRO A 29 6.51 -15.57 -10.43
CA PRO A 29 7.63 -15.86 -11.32
C PRO A 29 7.91 -14.74 -12.33
N GLN A 30 6.89 -14.02 -12.80
CA GLN A 30 7.08 -12.85 -13.66
C GLN A 30 7.77 -11.71 -12.91
N ILE A 31 7.35 -11.42 -11.68
CA ILE A 31 7.98 -10.41 -10.81
C ILE A 31 9.46 -10.75 -10.57
N LEU A 32 9.76 -12.00 -10.19
CA LEU A 32 11.14 -12.44 -9.98
C LEU A 32 11.98 -12.36 -11.26
N THR A 33 11.39 -12.68 -12.41
CA THR A 33 12.08 -12.59 -13.71
C THR A 33 12.37 -11.13 -14.08
N LYS A 34 11.44 -10.20 -13.82
CA LYS A 34 11.68 -8.76 -13.99
C LYS A 34 12.76 -8.25 -13.05
N ALA A 35 12.77 -8.66 -11.78
CA ALA A 35 13.82 -8.26 -10.83
C ALA A 35 15.21 -8.77 -11.26
N ILE A 36 15.29 -10.00 -11.77
CA ILE A 36 16.52 -10.56 -12.35
C ILE A 36 16.97 -9.76 -13.59
N ASP A 37 16.03 -9.42 -14.47
CA ASP A 37 16.30 -8.61 -15.65
C ASP A 37 16.80 -7.19 -15.27
N THR A 38 16.19 -6.56 -14.26
CA THR A 38 16.66 -5.27 -13.74
C THR A 38 18.11 -5.34 -13.26
N LEU A 39 18.47 -6.33 -12.45
CA LEU A 39 19.86 -6.52 -12.01
C LEU A 39 20.81 -6.68 -13.20
N HIS A 40 20.42 -7.49 -14.19
CA HIS A 40 21.23 -7.73 -15.38
C HIS A 40 21.42 -6.46 -16.24
N ARG A 41 20.38 -5.63 -16.39
CA ARG A 41 20.46 -4.35 -17.12
C ARG A 41 21.36 -3.32 -16.41
N HIS A 42 21.44 -3.37 -15.08
CA HIS A 42 22.28 -2.47 -14.28
C HIS A 42 23.74 -2.95 -14.13
N LYS A 43 24.13 -4.06 -14.77
CA LYS A 43 25.50 -4.60 -14.72
C LYS A 43 26.59 -3.56 -15.05
N SER A 44 26.38 -2.74 -16.09
CA SER A 44 27.34 -1.71 -16.48
C SER A 44 27.48 -0.62 -15.41
N GLU A 45 26.36 -0.22 -14.79
CA GLU A 45 26.35 0.76 -13.69
C GLU A 45 27.06 0.19 -12.45
N PHE A 46 26.81 -1.08 -12.11
CA PHE A 46 27.52 -1.73 -11.00
C PHE A 46 29.02 -1.84 -11.25
N PHE A 47 29.43 -2.08 -12.49
CA PHE A 47 30.84 -2.06 -12.86
C PHE A 47 31.45 -0.66 -12.75
N GLU A 48 30.75 0.37 -13.22
CA GLU A 48 31.23 1.75 -13.13
C GLU A 48 31.38 2.22 -11.68
N LYS A 49 30.42 1.90 -10.82
CA LYS A 49 30.42 2.31 -9.40
C LYS A 49 31.34 1.46 -8.51
N HIS A 50 31.41 0.15 -8.76
CA HIS A 50 32.04 -0.80 -7.83
C HIS A 50 33.08 -1.74 -8.46
N GLY A 51 33.37 -1.58 -9.76
CA GLY A 51 34.30 -2.43 -10.51
C GLY A 51 33.83 -3.88 -10.62
N GLU A 52 34.79 -4.80 -10.74
CA GLU A 52 34.53 -6.25 -10.82
C GLU A 52 33.69 -6.78 -9.64
N LYS A 53 33.86 -6.22 -8.44
CA LYS A 53 33.08 -6.61 -7.25
C LYS A 53 31.58 -6.35 -7.44
N GLY A 54 31.20 -5.27 -8.13
CA GLY A 54 29.81 -4.99 -8.46
C GLY A 54 29.20 -6.06 -9.37
N MET A 55 29.96 -6.50 -10.39
CA MET A 55 29.52 -7.56 -11.30
C MET A 55 29.45 -8.94 -10.61
N GLU A 56 30.37 -9.24 -9.69
CA GLU A 56 30.31 -10.47 -8.89
C GLU A 56 29.07 -10.50 -7.97
N ALA A 57 28.77 -9.36 -7.35
CA ALA A 57 27.60 -9.20 -6.49
C ALA A 57 26.29 -9.29 -7.28
N GLU A 58 26.21 -8.67 -8.46
CA GLU A 58 25.08 -8.80 -9.39
C GLU A 58 24.80 -10.27 -9.77
N LYS A 59 25.84 -11.01 -10.19
CA LYS A 59 25.72 -12.45 -10.47
C LYS A 59 25.25 -13.26 -9.26
N LYS A 60 25.73 -12.92 -8.06
CA LYS A 60 25.32 -13.57 -6.81
C LYS A 60 23.83 -13.33 -6.53
N ALA A 61 23.37 -12.09 -6.61
CA ALA A 61 21.97 -11.73 -6.42
C ALA A 61 21.07 -12.44 -7.44
N ILE A 62 21.43 -12.44 -8.73
CA ILE A 62 20.70 -13.16 -9.79
C ILE A 62 20.61 -14.66 -9.51
N SER A 63 21.69 -15.28 -9.05
CA SER A 63 21.71 -16.71 -8.68
C SER A 63 20.73 -17.00 -7.54
N LEU A 64 20.73 -16.18 -6.49
CA LEU A 64 19.83 -16.32 -5.34
C LEU A 64 18.35 -16.11 -5.72
N LEU A 65 18.05 -15.11 -6.57
CA LEU A 65 16.70 -14.89 -7.09
C LEU A 65 16.24 -16.01 -8.02
N SER A 66 17.15 -16.57 -8.83
CA SER A 66 16.85 -17.72 -9.69
C SER A 66 16.54 -18.97 -8.84
N LYS A 67 17.27 -19.18 -7.75
CA LYS A 67 16.99 -20.23 -6.75
C LYS A 67 15.60 -20.01 -6.12
N LEU A 68 15.29 -18.79 -5.68
CA LEU A 68 13.98 -18.43 -5.13
C LEU A 68 12.84 -18.71 -6.11
N ARG A 69 13.00 -18.35 -7.39
CA ARG A 69 12.02 -18.63 -8.45
C ARG A 69 11.81 -20.13 -8.64
N ASN A 70 12.87 -20.93 -8.62
CA ASN A 70 12.74 -22.38 -8.71
C ASN A 70 12.07 -22.98 -7.46
N GLU A 71 12.39 -22.47 -6.26
CA GLU A 71 11.75 -22.87 -5.00
C GLU A 71 10.23 -22.67 -5.06
N SER A 72 9.78 -21.49 -5.53
CA SER A 72 8.36 -21.19 -5.65
C SER A 72 7.66 -22.03 -6.71
N GLN A 73 8.24 -22.18 -7.90
CA GLN A 73 7.65 -22.97 -9.00
C GLN A 73 7.58 -24.47 -8.71
N THR A 74 8.46 -24.99 -7.86
CA THR A 74 8.52 -26.43 -7.51
C THR A 74 7.97 -26.75 -6.12
N ASP A 75 7.22 -25.81 -5.53
CA ASP A 75 6.56 -25.95 -4.22
C ASP A 75 7.48 -26.46 -3.11
N LYS A 76 8.71 -25.93 -3.06
CA LYS A 76 9.67 -26.28 -2.02
C LYS A 76 9.17 -25.79 -0.65
N PRO A 77 9.54 -26.47 0.44
CA PRO A 77 9.35 -25.92 1.78
C PRO A 77 9.96 -24.53 1.91
N ILE A 78 9.26 -23.64 2.60
CA ILE A 78 9.74 -22.33 3.01
C ILE A 78 10.88 -22.54 4.01
N ILE A 79 11.99 -21.83 3.80
CA ILE A 79 13.20 -21.94 4.61
C ILE A 79 13.39 -20.68 5.48
N PRO A 80 14.04 -20.81 6.66
CA PRO A 80 14.39 -19.67 7.50
C PRO A 80 15.29 -18.66 6.77
N PHE A 81 15.18 -17.40 7.16
CA PHE A 81 16.12 -16.36 6.77
C PHE A 81 17.43 -16.54 7.50
N VAL A 82 18.53 -16.26 6.81
CA VAL A 82 19.90 -16.49 7.29
C VAL A 82 20.71 -15.19 7.38
N GLU A 83 20.42 -14.20 6.53
CA GLU A 83 21.15 -12.93 6.57
C GLU A 83 20.66 -12.06 7.72
N LYS A 84 21.59 -11.41 8.42
CA LYS A 84 21.24 -10.61 9.59
C LYS A 84 20.63 -9.29 9.15
N PHE A 85 19.38 -9.06 9.55
CA PHE A 85 18.66 -7.81 9.36
C PHE A 85 17.78 -7.54 10.59
N ALA A 86 17.21 -6.33 10.70
CA ALA A 86 16.45 -5.91 11.87
C ALA A 86 15.24 -6.81 12.20
N ASP A 87 14.68 -7.50 11.20
CA ASP A 87 13.48 -8.32 11.32
C ASP A 87 13.72 -9.84 11.17
N THR A 88 14.96 -10.29 10.96
CA THR A 88 15.27 -11.71 10.63
C THR A 88 14.73 -12.67 11.69
N ASP A 89 14.94 -12.37 12.97
CA ASP A 89 14.49 -13.24 14.06
C ASP A 89 12.96 -13.25 14.18
N ILE A 90 12.30 -12.11 13.95
CA ILE A 90 10.83 -11.99 13.99
C ILE A 90 10.20 -12.82 12.85
N TRP A 91 10.80 -12.79 11.66
CA TRP A 91 10.37 -13.63 10.55
C TRP A 91 10.53 -15.12 10.82
N ASN A 92 11.66 -15.52 11.39
CA ASN A 92 11.93 -16.91 11.72
C ASN A 92 10.98 -17.42 12.82
N GLN A 93 10.68 -16.60 13.83
CA GLN A 93 9.64 -16.91 14.83
C GLN A 93 8.24 -17.04 14.19
N TYR A 94 7.91 -16.20 13.21
CA TYR A 94 6.64 -16.34 12.50
C TYR A 94 6.58 -17.62 11.66
N LEU A 95 7.69 -18.03 11.03
CA LEU A 95 7.78 -19.30 10.31
C LEU A 95 7.59 -20.50 11.25
N GLU A 96 8.19 -20.47 12.44
CA GLU A 96 7.96 -21.48 13.49
C GLU A 96 6.50 -21.51 13.94
N TYR A 97 5.87 -20.34 14.10
CA TYR A 97 4.44 -20.25 14.39
C TYR A 97 3.60 -20.86 13.25
N GLN A 98 3.87 -20.54 11.99
CA GLN A 98 3.17 -21.13 10.83
C GLN A 98 3.35 -22.65 10.78
N GLN A 99 4.55 -23.15 11.08
CA GLN A 99 4.82 -24.59 11.20
C GLN A 99 3.99 -25.23 12.32
N SER A 100 3.79 -24.53 13.46
CA SER A 100 3.00 -25.04 14.58
C SER A 100 1.48 -25.11 14.32
N LEU A 101 1.00 -24.42 13.28
CA LEU A 101 -0.40 -24.46 12.85
C LEU A 101 -0.72 -25.68 11.97
N LEU A 102 0.30 -26.43 11.52
CA LEU A 102 0.12 -27.63 10.72
C LEU A 102 -0.19 -28.83 11.62
N ASN A 103 -1.12 -29.68 11.19
CA ASN A 103 -1.62 -30.81 11.99
C ASN A 103 -0.64 -31.99 12.04
N ASP A 104 0.27 -32.10 11.07
CA ASP A 104 1.27 -33.16 10.97
C ASP A 104 2.68 -32.57 11.17
N THR A 105 3.49 -33.21 12.01
CA THR A 105 4.86 -32.80 12.30
C THR A 105 5.80 -32.92 11.09
N ASP A 106 5.44 -33.74 10.10
CA ASP A 106 6.23 -33.92 8.87
C ASP A 106 5.84 -32.95 7.75
N GLU A 107 4.67 -32.29 7.84
CA GLU A 107 4.30 -31.22 6.92
C GLU A 107 5.12 -29.96 7.20
N LYS A 108 5.49 -29.22 6.15
CA LYS A 108 6.22 -27.96 6.26
C LYS A 108 5.46 -26.85 5.54
N PRO A 109 5.51 -25.59 6.00
CA PRO A 109 5.04 -24.44 5.24
C PRO A 109 5.66 -24.45 3.83
N ARG A 110 4.82 -24.30 2.82
CA ARG A 110 5.16 -24.36 1.38
C ARG A 110 4.43 -23.27 0.59
N TRP A 111 4.87 -23.03 -0.64
CA TRP A 111 4.38 -21.95 -1.50
C TRP A 111 2.91 -22.09 -1.88
N PHE A 112 2.44 -23.31 -2.17
CA PHE A 112 1.06 -23.59 -2.59
C PHE A 112 0.19 -24.18 -1.46
N TYR A 113 0.64 -24.08 -0.21
CA TYR A 113 -0.11 -24.59 0.94
C TYR A 113 -0.32 -23.53 2.03
N SER A 114 0.71 -22.74 2.32
CA SER A 114 0.65 -21.75 3.40
C SER A 114 -0.28 -20.58 3.05
N PRO A 115 -0.68 -19.75 4.04
CA PRO A 115 -1.50 -18.56 3.79
C PRO A 115 -0.94 -17.66 2.70
N TRP A 116 -1.80 -17.17 1.81
CA TRP A 116 -1.37 -16.35 0.66
C TRP A 116 -0.61 -15.10 1.08
N LEU A 117 -1.15 -14.34 2.06
CA LEU A 117 -0.48 -13.18 2.66
C LEU A 117 0.95 -13.51 3.11
N PHE A 118 1.13 -14.62 3.83
CA PHE A 118 2.45 -15.03 4.31
C PHE A 118 3.41 -15.34 3.17
N VAL A 119 2.97 -16.10 2.16
CA VAL A 119 3.80 -16.52 1.03
C VAL A 119 4.24 -15.33 0.19
N GLU A 120 3.35 -14.37 -0.09
CA GLU A 120 3.73 -13.16 -0.83
C GLU A 120 4.69 -12.29 -0.05
N CYS A 121 4.41 -12.02 1.23
CA CYS A 121 5.31 -11.24 2.07
C CYS A 121 6.70 -11.92 2.17
N TYR A 122 6.74 -13.25 2.32
CA TYR A 122 7.98 -14.02 2.34
C TYR A 122 8.78 -13.86 1.03
N ALA A 123 8.10 -13.85 -0.12
CA ALA A 123 8.75 -13.67 -1.41
C ALA A 123 9.52 -12.35 -1.50
N TYR A 124 8.89 -11.22 -1.13
CA TYR A 124 9.55 -9.91 -1.14
C TYR A 124 10.67 -9.81 -0.11
N ARG A 125 10.50 -10.40 1.08
CA ARG A 125 11.58 -10.43 2.08
C ARG A 125 12.77 -11.29 1.63
N ARG A 126 12.55 -12.36 0.86
CA ARG A 126 13.61 -13.18 0.23
C ARG A 126 14.27 -12.47 -0.95
N ILE A 127 13.54 -11.65 -1.72
CA ILE A 127 14.13 -10.76 -2.73
C ILE A 127 15.11 -9.80 -2.05
N HIS A 128 14.66 -9.14 -0.97
CA HIS A 128 15.51 -8.24 -0.21
C HIS A 128 16.71 -8.97 0.41
N GLU A 129 16.51 -10.18 0.98
CA GLU A 129 17.61 -11.01 1.49
C GLU A 129 18.68 -11.28 0.42
N ALA A 130 18.27 -11.56 -0.83
CA ALA A 130 19.19 -11.81 -1.93
C ALA A 130 20.10 -10.60 -2.24
N VAL A 131 19.54 -9.39 -2.13
CA VAL A 131 20.26 -8.13 -2.35
C VAL A 131 21.22 -7.86 -1.21
N ILE A 132 20.76 -7.92 0.05
CA ILE A 132 21.64 -7.64 1.21
C ILE A 132 22.75 -8.69 1.39
N GLN A 133 22.54 -9.92 0.89
CA GLN A 133 23.60 -10.94 0.81
C GLN A 133 24.66 -10.63 -0.25
N SER A 134 24.47 -9.60 -1.08
CA SER A 134 25.28 -9.32 -2.26
C SER A 134 25.94 -7.93 -2.18
N PRO A 135 26.79 -7.65 -1.18
CA PRO A 135 27.57 -6.41 -1.18
C PRO A 135 28.56 -6.39 -2.37
N PRO A 136 28.82 -5.23 -2.99
CA PRO A 136 28.49 -3.88 -2.52
C PRO A 136 27.20 -3.28 -3.14
N ILE A 137 26.24 -4.10 -3.58
CA ILE A 137 24.95 -3.65 -4.12
C ILE A 137 23.79 -3.88 -3.13
N ASP A 138 24.12 -3.98 -1.84
CA ASP A 138 23.22 -4.35 -0.75
C ASP A 138 22.15 -3.29 -0.41
N ASP A 139 22.27 -2.09 -0.99
CA ASP A 139 21.29 -1.00 -0.93
C ASP A 139 20.41 -0.88 -2.19
N PHE A 140 20.59 -1.77 -3.18
CA PHE A 140 19.91 -1.67 -4.46
C PHE A 140 18.42 -1.99 -4.37
N ASP A 141 17.58 -1.05 -4.80
CA ASP A 141 16.14 -1.27 -4.95
C ASP A 141 15.84 -1.77 -6.38
N VAL A 142 15.57 -3.08 -6.48
CA VAL A 142 15.24 -3.77 -7.74
C VAL A 142 13.94 -3.28 -8.41
N PHE A 143 13.13 -2.47 -7.73
CA PHE A 143 11.88 -1.92 -8.24
C PHE A 143 11.93 -0.39 -8.46
N LYS A 144 13.01 0.28 -8.08
CA LYS A 144 13.16 1.74 -8.20
C LYS A 144 12.87 2.25 -9.60
N GLU A 145 13.47 1.65 -10.63
CA GLU A 145 13.26 2.05 -12.03
C GLU A 145 11.77 2.04 -12.41
N ALA A 146 11.02 1.01 -12.01
CA ALA A 146 9.59 0.93 -12.31
C ALA A 146 8.78 2.00 -11.56
N LYS A 147 9.17 2.33 -10.33
CA LYS A 147 8.54 3.38 -9.51
C LYS A 147 8.78 4.78 -10.06
N GLU A 148 10.02 5.06 -10.48
CA GLU A 148 10.38 6.34 -11.11
C GLU A 148 9.71 6.49 -12.49
N GLN A 149 9.68 5.41 -13.28
CA GLN A 149 8.99 5.39 -14.57
C GLN A 149 7.50 5.72 -14.41
N ASN A 150 6.82 5.14 -13.41
CA ASN A 150 5.42 5.46 -13.11
C ASN A 150 5.22 6.97 -12.85
N PHE A 151 6.09 7.58 -12.04
CA PHE A 151 6.03 9.02 -11.79
C PHE A 151 6.16 9.84 -13.08
N PHE A 152 7.14 9.51 -13.94
CA PHE A 152 7.37 10.25 -15.19
C PHE A 152 6.23 10.07 -16.20
N GLU A 153 5.63 8.89 -16.27
CA GLU A 153 4.49 8.61 -17.16
C GLU A 153 3.24 9.42 -16.77
N SER A 154 3.09 9.73 -15.47
CA SER A 154 1.95 10.46 -14.92
C SER A 154 2.14 11.98 -14.79
N LEU A 155 3.22 12.58 -15.33
CA LEU A 155 3.53 14.01 -15.16
C LEU A 155 2.38 14.97 -15.54
N GLU A 156 1.62 14.65 -16.59
CA GLU A 156 0.45 15.45 -16.99
C GLU A 156 -0.65 15.43 -15.92
N SER A 157 -0.95 14.26 -15.37
CA SER A 157 -1.93 14.08 -14.30
C SER A 157 -1.46 14.74 -12.99
N ILE A 158 -0.17 14.61 -12.66
CA ILE A 158 0.46 15.28 -11.52
C ILE A 158 0.33 16.81 -11.68
N THR A 159 0.63 17.32 -12.87
CA THR A 159 0.54 18.75 -13.17
C THR A 159 -0.88 19.26 -13.00
N ALA A 160 -1.87 18.57 -13.58
CA ALA A 160 -3.27 18.94 -13.46
C ALA A 160 -3.76 18.92 -11.99
N LEU A 161 -3.33 17.94 -11.21
CA LEU A 161 -3.71 17.83 -9.81
C LEU A 161 -3.07 18.93 -8.94
N CYS A 162 -1.80 19.26 -9.18
CA CYS A 162 -1.13 20.37 -8.50
C CYS A 162 -1.73 21.74 -8.88
N ILE A 163 -2.14 21.93 -10.14
CA ILE A 163 -2.89 23.13 -10.56
C ILE A 163 -4.19 23.24 -9.78
N HIS A 164 -5.01 22.18 -9.77
CA HIS A 164 -6.28 22.14 -9.04
C HIS A 164 -6.10 22.47 -7.56
N LEU A 165 -5.08 21.88 -6.93
CA LEU A 165 -4.76 22.13 -5.52
C LEU A 165 -4.42 23.61 -5.25
N GLN A 166 -3.57 24.20 -6.08
CA GLN A 166 -3.13 25.59 -5.91
C GLN A 166 -4.27 26.59 -6.19
N GLU A 167 -5.15 26.30 -7.15
CA GLU A 167 -6.37 27.09 -7.41
C GLU A 167 -7.38 26.98 -6.27
N LEU A 168 -7.50 25.80 -5.65
CA LEU A 168 -8.34 25.59 -4.48
C LEU A 168 -7.80 26.36 -3.27
N MET A 169 -6.48 26.39 -3.06
CA MET A 169 -5.86 27.13 -1.97
C MET A 169 -6.11 28.63 -2.03
N THR A 170 -6.26 29.23 -3.22
CA THR A 170 -6.51 30.68 -3.35
C THR A 170 -7.96 31.07 -3.02
N THR A 171 -8.88 30.11 -3.03
CA THR A 171 -10.33 30.35 -2.85
C THR A 171 -10.88 29.71 -1.58
N ILE A 172 -10.07 28.98 -0.80
CA ILE A 172 -10.57 28.19 0.34
C ILE A 172 -11.22 29.02 1.45
N GLU A 173 -10.74 30.24 1.70
CA GLU A 173 -11.31 31.12 2.73
C GLU A 173 -12.75 31.56 2.39
N ASP A 174 -13.10 31.53 1.10
CA ASP A 174 -14.43 31.88 0.60
C ASP A 174 -15.36 30.65 0.49
N LEU A 175 -14.86 29.43 0.73
CA LEU A 175 -15.66 28.22 0.58
C LEU A 175 -16.61 28.02 1.76
N GLU A 176 -17.88 27.84 1.44
CA GLU A 176 -18.86 27.35 2.40
C GLU A 176 -18.53 25.90 2.84
N GLU A 177 -19.05 25.50 4.00
CA GLU A 177 -18.79 24.19 4.57
C GLU A 177 -19.13 23.04 3.61
N ASN A 178 -20.23 23.15 2.86
CA ASN A 178 -20.63 22.15 1.87
C ASN A 178 -19.71 22.12 0.63
N GLN A 179 -19.14 23.26 0.22
CA GLN A 179 -18.20 23.31 -0.89
C GLN A 179 -16.87 22.67 -0.48
N LEU A 180 -16.40 22.96 0.74
CA LEU A 180 -15.20 22.33 1.29
C LEU A 180 -15.36 20.81 1.42
N LYS A 181 -16.54 20.34 1.84
CA LYS A 181 -16.91 18.93 1.87
C LYS A 181 -16.84 18.28 0.49
N ASN A 182 -17.36 18.94 -0.54
CA ASN A 182 -17.33 18.41 -1.90
C ASN A 182 -15.89 18.29 -2.44
N GLU A 183 -15.01 19.26 -2.14
CA GLU A 183 -13.60 19.18 -2.50
C GLU A 183 -12.86 18.08 -1.71
N PHE A 184 -13.19 17.90 -0.43
CA PHE A 184 -12.69 16.76 0.35
C PHE A 184 -13.06 15.42 -0.28
N PHE A 185 -14.33 15.23 -0.66
CA PHE A 185 -14.79 14.01 -1.32
C PHE A 185 -14.16 13.81 -2.71
N LYS A 186 -13.92 14.90 -3.44
CA LYS A 186 -13.22 14.85 -4.74
C LYS A 186 -11.80 14.31 -4.55
N LEU A 187 -11.04 14.87 -3.61
CA LEU A 187 -9.65 14.45 -3.36
C LEU A 187 -9.55 13.04 -2.79
N LEU A 188 -10.50 12.61 -1.95
CA LEU A 188 -10.60 11.22 -1.49
C LEU A 188 -10.81 10.25 -2.66
N GLN A 189 -11.69 10.58 -3.61
CA GLN A 189 -11.91 9.77 -4.81
C GLN A 189 -10.69 9.74 -5.73
N ILE A 190 -9.96 10.86 -5.86
CA ILE A 190 -8.68 10.88 -6.59
C ILE A 190 -7.66 9.96 -5.90
N SER A 191 -7.55 10.02 -4.58
CA SER A 191 -6.67 9.14 -3.78
C SER A 191 -7.04 7.64 -3.90
N LEU A 192 -8.34 7.32 -4.02
CA LEU A 192 -8.81 5.96 -4.29
C LEU A 192 -8.40 5.46 -5.68
N TRP A 193 -8.59 6.30 -6.70
CA TRP A 193 -8.45 5.91 -8.10
C TRP A 193 -7.07 6.19 -8.70
N GLY A 194 -6.13 6.77 -7.93
CA GLY A 194 -4.76 7.06 -8.38
C GLY A 194 -4.07 5.87 -9.05
N ASN A 195 -4.26 4.66 -8.49
CA ASN A 195 -3.75 3.42 -9.08
C ASN A 195 -4.40 3.00 -10.41
N LYS A 196 -5.65 3.38 -10.66
CA LYS A 196 -6.44 2.91 -11.81
C LYS A 196 -6.30 3.85 -13.00
N CYS A 197 -6.33 5.16 -12.78
CA CYS A 197 -6.34 6.13 -13.87
C CYS A 197 -5.03 6.18 -14.65
N ASP A 198 -3.93 5.69 -14.08
CA ASP A 198 -2.66 5.52 -14.79
C ASP A 198 -2.61 4.21 -15.61
N LEU A 199 -3.18 3.11 -15.06
CA LEU A 199 -3.21 1.78 -15.70
C LEU A 199 -4.30 1.61 -16.77
N SER A 200 -5.46 2.26 -16.64
CA SER A 200 -6.54 2.17 -17.63
C SER A 200 -6.26 2.94 -18.92
N LEU A 201 -5.22 3.77 -18.94
CA LEU A 201 -4.70 4.43 -20.15
C LEU A 201 -3.64 3.60 -20.88
N SER A 202 -3.09 2.57 -20.23
CA SER A 202 -2.00 1.72 -20.72
C SER A 202 -2.44 0.27 -20.91
N GLY A 203 -3.66 0.04 -21.43
CA GLY A 203 -4.18 -1.28 -21.83
C GLY A 203 -3.39 -1.98 -22.94
N GLY A 204 -2.07 -2.11 -22.80
CA GLY A 204 -1.15 -2.70 -23.77
C GLY A 204 -0.99 -1.92 -25.09
N GLU A 205 -1.91 -1.01 -25.39
CA GLU A 205 -1.89 -0.15 -26.56
C GLU A 205 -1.81 1.31 -26.10
N THR A 206 -0.84 2.03 -26.66
CA THR A 206 -0.68 3.48 -26.52
C THR A 206 -1.94 4.21 -26.96
N SER A 207 -2.91 4.36 -26.04
CA SER A 207 -4.12 5.14 -26.29
C SER A 207 -3.83 6.61 -26.02
N SER A 208 -3.87 7.41 -27.08
CA SER A 208 -3.43 8.80 -27.15
C SER A 208 -4.41 9.81 -26.53
N GLN A 209 -5.12 9.45 -25.46
CA GLN A 209 -6.03 10.34 -24.74
C GLN A 209 -5.90 10.16 -23.23
N LYS A 210 -4.79 10.65 -22.66
CA LYS A 210 -4.61 10.75 -21.20
C LYS A 210 -5.69 11.67 -20.62
N THR A 211 -6.76 11.08 -20.08
CA THR A 211 -7.89 11.83 -19.53
C THR A 211 -7.58 12.21 -18.09
N ASN A 212 -7.67 13.50 -17.74
CA ASN A 212 -7.46 13.98 -16.37
C ASN A 212 -8.45 13.28 -15.40
N ILE A 213 -7.93 12.64 -14.36
CA ILE A 213 -8.70 11.92 -13.33
C ILE A 213 -9.83 12.76 -12.73
N ILE A 214 -9.62 14.07 -12.58
CA ILE A 214 -10.60 15.01 -12.04
C ILE A 214 -11.89 14.99 -12.88
N ASN A 215 -11.77 14.83 -14.19
CA ASN A 215 -12.89 14.87 -15.14
C ASN A 215 -13.64 13.53 -15.25
N THR A 216 -13.06 12.43 -14.75
CA THR A 216 -13.63 11.08 -14.88
C THR A 216 -14.24 10.55 -13.58
N LEU A 217 -14.18 11.32 -12.48
CA LEU A 217 -14.68 10.88 -11.17
C LEU A 217 -16.17 10.53 -11.17
N GLU A 218 -17.00 11.29 -11.89
CA GLU A 218 -18.44 11.00 -11.98
C GLU A 218 -18.70 9.66 -12.68
N ASP A 219 -17.90 9.31 -13.69
CA ASP A 219 -17.98 8.01 -14.38
C ASP A 219 -17.47 6.86 -13.49
N LEU A 220 -16.60 7.16 -12.54
CA LEU A 220 -16.04 6.19 -11.61
C LEU A 220 -16.90 5.94 -10.36
N LYS A 221 -17.78 6.89 -10.03
CA LYS A 221 -18.65 6.86 -8.85
C LYS A 221 -19.54 5.61 -8.75
N PRO A 222 -20.13 5.07 -9.84
CA PRO A 222 -20.89 3.82 -9.79
C PRO A 222 -20.08 2.59 -9.38
N PHE A 223 -18.74 2.66 -9.45
CA PHE A 223 -17.85 1.58 -9.05
C PHE A 223 -17.40 1.65 -7.58
N ILE A 224 -17.90 2.63 -6.81
CA ILE A 224 -17.69 2.67 -5.36
C ILE A 224 -18.77 1.83 -4.67
N LEU A 225 -18.37 0.68 -4.11
CA LEU A 225 -19.31 -0.32 -3.56
C LEU A 225 -19.76 -0.03 -2.13
N VAL A 226 -18.86 0.56 -1.34
CA VAL A 226 -19.06 0.99 0.04
C VAL A 226 -18.50 2.41 0.12
N ASN A 227 -19.29 3.36 0.60
CA ASN A 227 -18.95 4.77 0.57
C ASN A 227 -19.26 5.44 1.90
N ASP A 228 -18.27 5.38 2.79
CA ASP A 228 -18.35 5.96 4.14
C ASP A 228 -17.68 7.33 4.22
N MET A 229 -17.50 8.05 3.10
CA MET A 229 -16.84 9.38 3.09
C MET A 229 -17.55 10.40 4.00
N GLU A 230 -18.87 10.28 4.15
CA GLU A 230 -19.67 11.11 5.08
C GLU A 230 -19.22 10.98 6.54
N HIS A 231 -18.80 9.79 6.95
CA HIS A 231 -18.27 9.54 8.30
C HIS A 231 -16.93 10.24 8.50
N LEU A 232 -16.07 10.22 7.49
CA LEU A 232 -14.78 10.93 7.51
C LEU A 232 -14.97 12.44 7.63
N TRP A 233 -15.90 12.99 6.84
CA TRP A 233 -16.22 14.41 6.90
C TRP A 233 -16.77 14.81 8.26
N SER A 234 -17.73 14.04 8.78
CA SER A 234 -18.36 14.31 10.08
C SER A 234 -17.32 14.32 11.20
N LEU A 235 -16.42 13.33 11.20
CA LEU A 235 -15.32 13.23 12.17
C LEU A 235 -14.38 14.43 12.10
N LEU A 236 -13.81 14.73 10.94
CA LEU A 236 -12.81 15.79 10.80
C LEU A 236 -13.41 17.20 10.92
N SER A 237 -14.63 17.42 10.41
CA SER A 237 -15.34 18.70 10.59
C SER A 237 -15.68 18.93 12.06
N ASN A 238 -16.11 17.90 12.78
CA ASN A 238 -16.33 18.00 14.22
C ASN A 238 -15.02 18.30 14.96
N CYS A 239 -13.94 17.56 14.69
CA CYS A 239 -12.61 17.87 15.25
C CYS A 239 -12.22 19.32 14.99
N LYS A 240 -12.36 19.82 13.76
CA LYS A 240 -12.07 21.21 13.40
C LYS A 240 -12.92 22.22 14.19
N LYS A 241 -14.22 21.96 14.37
CA LYS A 241 -15.16 22.85 15.08
C LYS A 241 -14.94 22.88 16.59
N THR A 242 -14.58 21.75 17.19
CA THR A 242 -14.36 21.63 18.64
C THR A 242 -12.91 21.85 19.04
N ARG A 243 -11.99 22.04 18.08
CA ARG A 243 -10.56 22.20 18.34
C ARG A 243 -10.29 23.46 19.16
N GLU A 244 -9.71 23.27 20.35
CA GLU A 244 -9.11 24.37 21.10
C GLU A 244 -7.83 24.85 20.39
N LYS A 245 -7.46 26.12 20.56
CA LYS A 245 -6.37 26.78 19.80
C LYS A 245 -5.02 26.04 19.79
N VAL A 246 -4.74 25.21 20.79
CA VAL A 246 -3.45 24.50 20.96
C VAL A 246 -3.57 22.99 20.73
N SER A 247 -4.78 22.48 20.49
CA SER A 247 -5.02 21.05 20.30
C SER A 247 -4.69 20.59 18.88
N VAL A 248 -4.16 19.38 18.75
CA VAL A 248 -3.73 18.76 17.48
C VAL A 248 -4.86 17.91 16.92
N THR A 249 -5.09 17.99 15.61
CA THR A 249 -5.86 16.98 14.87
C THR A 249 -4.92 16.23 13.95
N ARG A 250 -4.57 15.01 14.35
CA ARG A 250 -3.62 14.16 13.65
C ARG A 250 -4.33 13.19 12.71
N VAL A 251 -3.93 13.17 11.43
CA VAL A 251 -4.38 12.18 10.45
C VAL A 251 -3.19 11.33 10.01
N ASP A 252 -3.34 10.02 10.11
CA ASP A 252 -2.32 9.06 9.71
C ASP A 252 -2.68 8.48 8.34
N ILE A 253 -1.70 8.32 7.47
CA ILE A 253 -1.86 7.71 6.14
C ILE A 253 -0.87 6.56 6.04
N VAL A 254 -1.40 5.33 6.05
CA VAL A 254 -0.63 4.11 5.79
C VAL A 254 -0.59 3.88 4.29
N LEU A 255 0.57 4.17 3.70
CA LEU A 255 0.77 4.27 2.26
C LEU A 255 0.74 2.91 1.56
N ASP A 256 0.37 2.93 0.29
CA ASP A 256 0.47 1.84 -0.68
C ASP A 256 1.57 2.21 -1.70
N ASN A 257 1.22 2.48 -2.95
CA ASN A 257 2.18 2.65 -4.03
C ASN A 257 2.83 4.05 -4.07
N SER A 258 4.03 4.11 -4.65
CA SER A 258 4.74 5.33 -5.01
C SER A 258 4.14 5.96 -6.29
N GLY A 259 4.89 6.89 -6.90
CA GLY A 259 4.48 7.48 -8.18
C GLY A 259 3.20 8.28 -8.06
N PHE A 260 2.25 8.08 -8.98
CA PHE A 260 1.04 8.90 -9.01
C PHE A 260 0.14 8.69 -7.79
N GLU A 261 0.00 7.46 -7.27
CA GLU A 261 -0.80 7.22 -6.06
C GLU A 261 -0.26 8.03 -4.88
N LEU A 262 1.05 7.99 -4.64
CA LEU A 262 1.66 8.80 -3.59
C LEU A 262 1.37 10.30 -3.78
N VAL A 263 1.48 10.83 -5.01
CA VAL A 263 1.14 12.24 -5.28
C VAL A 263 -0.32 12.55 -4.90
N THR A 264 -1.26 11.65 -5.20
CA THR A 264 -2.66 11.86 -4.80
C THR A 264 -2.84 11.91 -3.27
N ASP A 265 -2.06 11.13 -2.53
CA ASP A 265 -2.08 11.12 -1.06
C ASP A 265 -1.41 12.37 -0.47
N LEU A 266 -0.32 12.84 -1.07
CA LEU A 266 0.33 14.10 -0.68
C LEU A 266 -0.59 15.32 -0.93
N VAL A 267 -1.30 15.32 -2.05
CA VAL A 267 -2.28 16.36 -2.38
C VAL A 267 -3.45 16.35 -1.39
N LEU A 268 -3.96 15.16 -1.03
CA LEU A 268 -4.98 15.02 0.02
C LEU A 268 -4.47 15.53 1.37
N ALA A 269 -3.24 15.16 1.75
CA ALA A 269 -2.61 15.58 3.00
C ALA A 269 -2.41 17.10 3.07
N ASP A 270 -2.07 17.74 1.95
CA ASP A 270 -1.91 19.19 1.86
C ASP A 270 -3.26 19.87 2.06
N PHE A 271 -4.28 19.38 1.35
CA PHE A 271 -5.67 19.79 1.55
C PHE A 271 -6.13 19.70 2.99
N LEU A 272 -5.86 18.58 3.67
CA LEU A 272 -6.23 18.42 5.06
C LEU A 272 -5.59 19.49 5.96
N LEU A 273 -4.34 19.87 5.71
CA LEU A 273 -3.65 20.91 6.47
C LEU A 273 -4.20 22.31 6.18
N PHE A 274 -4.25 22.73 4.91
CA PHE A 274 -4.65 24.12 4.60
C PHE A 274 -6.15 24.36 4.82
N SER A 275 -6.99 23.33 4.71
CA SER A 275 -8.40 23.38 5.11
C SER A 275 -8.63 23.35 6.62
N ASN A 276 -7.56 23.17 7.41
CA ASN A 276 -7.59 23.02 8.85
C ASN A 276 -8.43 21.81 9.32
N LEU A 277 -8.68 20.82 8.46
CA LEU A 277 -9.29 19.54 8.85
C LEU A 277 -8.30 18.68 9.66
N ALA A 278 -7.00 18.83 9.39
CA ALA A 278 -5.91 18.29 10.19
C ALA A 278 -4.92 19.42 10.54
N THR A 279 -4.10 19.19 11.56
CA THR A 279 -2.95 20.06 11.91
C THR A 279 -1.62 19.34 11.69
N GLU A 280 -1.62 18.01 11.71
CA GLU A 280 -0.46 17.14 11.52
C GLU A 280 -0.86 15.92 10.68
N ILE A 281 0.00 15.54 9.74
CA ILE A 281 -0.14 14.34 8.92
C ILE A 281 1.04 13.42 9.17
N HIS A 282 0.74 12.16 9.50
CA HIS A 282 1.76 11.13 9.70
C HIS A 282 1.66 10.10 8.58
N PHE A 283 2.73 9.95 7.80
CA PHE A 283 2.82 8.96 6.74
C PHE A 283 3.54 7.71 7.23
N TYR A 284 3.03 6.54 6.88
CA TYR A 284 3.67 5.26 7.17
C TYR A 284 3.97 4.52 5.86
N GLY A 285 5.25 4.35 5.56
CA GLY A 285 5.69 3.57 4.40
C GLY A 285 6.45 2.30 4.79
N LYS A 286 7.13 1.72 3.80
CA LYS A 286 7.82 0.42 3.91
C LYS A 286 9.32 0.62 4.15
N MET A 287 9.91 -0.20 5.01
CA MET A 287 11.35 -0.14 5.33
C MET A 287 12.24 -0.74 4.23
N ILE A 288 11.69 -1.59 3.38
CA ILE A 288 12.41 -2.29 2.32
C ILE A 288 11.59 -2.21 1.02
N PRO A 289 12.21 -2.42 -0.16
CA PRO A 289 11.47 -2.57 -1.41
C PRO A 289 10.40 -3.66 -1.29
N TRP A 290 9.14 -3.27 -1.49
CA TRP A 290 7.99 -4.09 -1.10
C TRP A 290 6.90 -4.05 -2.16
N PHE A 291 6.30 -5.21 -2.46
CA PHE A 291 5.17 -5.34 -3.39
C PHE A 291 5.32 -4.59 -4.74
N VAL A 292 6.56 -4.55 -5.24
CA VAL A 292 7.00 -3.80 -6.43
C VAL A 292 6.92 -2.29 -6.24
N SER A 293 5.73 -1.74 -6.06
CA SER A 293 5.49 -0.31 -6.14
C SER A 293 5.28 0.37 -4.79
N ASP A 294 5.31 -0.35 -3.66
CA ASP A 294 5.05 0.28 -2.37
C ASP A 294 6.09 1.35 -2.01
N THR A 295 5.61 2.45 -1.43
CA THR A 295 6.43 3.61 -1.05
C THR A 295 7.37 3.29 0.12
N THR A 296 8.66 3.41 -0.12
CA THR A 296 9.72 3.49 0.90
C THR A 296 10.05 4.96 1.23
N ILE A 297 10.90 5.19 2.22
CA ILE A 297 11.34 6.55 2.57
C ILE A 297 12.10 7.22 1.41
N HIS A 298 12.81 6.42 0.61
CA HIS A 298 13.53 6.90 -0.55
C HIS A 298 12.56 7.41 -1.62
N ASP A 299 11.48 6.67 -1.88
CA ASP A 299 10.47 7.07 -2.87
C ASP A 299 9.72 8.33 -2.42
N PHE A 300 9.37 8.41 -1.13
CA PHE A 300 8.71 9.58 -0.56
C PHE A 300 9.53 10.85 -0.74
N ASN A 301 10.80 10.80 -0.35
CA ASN A 301 11.71 11.93 -0.49
C ASN A 301 11.98 12.26 -1.96
N TRP A 302 12.17 11.24 -2.80
CA TRP A 302 12.43 11.42 -4.22
C TRP A 302 11.24 12.08 -4.94
N VAL A 303 9.99 11.65 -4.68
CA VAL A 303 8.80 12.28 -5.28
C VAL A 303 8.69 13.75 -4.88
N ILE A 304 8.87 14.07 -3.60
CA ILE A 304 8.85 15.48 -3.14
C ILE A 304 9.95 16.29 -3.84
N GLU A 305 11.15 15.72 -3.96
CA GLU A 305 12.28 16.36 -4.65
C GLU A 305 11.99 16.61 -6.13
N GLN A 306 11.43 15.64 -6.85
CA GLN A 306 11.08 15.79 -8.27
C GLN A 306 9.98 16.83 -8.47
N VAL A 307 8.94 16.82 -7.63
CA VAL A 307 7.85 17.80 -7.68
C VAL A 307 8.39 19.21 -7.40
N LYS A 308 9.26 19.36 -6.39
CA LYS A 308 9.89 20.65 -6.03
C LYS A 308 10.72 21.24 -7.17
N HIS A 309 11.50 20.42 -7.88
CA HIS A 309 12.39 20.85 -8.96
C HIS A 309 11.74 20.82 -10.35
N CYS A 310 10.44 20.53 -10.44
CA CYS A 310 9.71 20.58 -11.71
C CYS A 310 9.67 22.02 -12.25
N ASP A 311 9.91 22.22 -13.55
CA ASP A 311 9.87 23.54 -14.19
C ASP A 311 8.47 24.19 -14.16
N HIS A 312 7.41 23.40 -13.93
CA HIS A 312 6.06 23.91 -13.89
C HIS A 312 5.77 24.63 -12.55
N LYS A 313 5.44 25.93 -12.63
CA LYS A 313 5.22 26.83 -11.48
C LYS A 313 4.41 26.21 -10.34
N TRP A 314 3.23 25.66 -10.63
CA TRP A 314 2.32 25.13 -9.61
C TRP A 314 2.80 23.80 -9.03
N VAL A 315 3.51 22.99 -9.80
CA VAL A 315 4.08 21.73 -9.33
C VAL A 315 5.24 22.03 -8.39
N SER A 316 6.18 22.89 -8.81
CA SER A 316 7.27 23.35 -7.94
C SER A 316 6.78 23.96 -6.64
N LYS A 317 5.72 24.78 -6.68
CA LYS A 317 5.11 25.37 -5.48
C LYS A 317 4.61 24.30 -4.51
N CYS A 318 3.87 23.29 -4.97
CA CYS A 318 3.46 22.15 -4.14
C CYS A 318 4.67 21.46 -3.50
N GLY A 319 5.71 21.14 -4.30
CA GLY A 319 6.90 20.45 -3.77
C GLY A 319 7.67 21.28 -2.72
N VAL A 320 7.74 22.60 -2.90
CA VAL A 320 8.31 23.52 -1.88
C VAL A 320 7.48 23.51 -0.60
N ASP A 321 6.15 23.55 -0.71
CA ASP A 321 5.25 23.52 0.45
C ASP A 321 5.36 22.19 1.21
N TRP A 322 5.40 21.07 0.48
CA TRP A 322 5.53 19.73 1.04
C TRP A 322 6.85 19.57 1.80
N GLU A 323 7.97 20.00 1.21
CA GLU A 323 9.26 20.01 1.91
C GLU A 323 9.22 20.88 3.17
N ASN A 324 8.53 22.03 3.12
CA ASN A 324 8.36 22.90 4.28
C ASN A 324 7.49 22.25 5.37
N TYR A 325 6.41 21.53 5.02
CA TYR A 325 5.62 20.78 5.99
C TYR A 325 6.43 19.71 6.70
N VAL A 326 7.31 19.02 5.97
CA VAL A 326 8.24 18.04 6.56
C VAL A 326 9.21 18.75 7.52
N LYS A 327 9.84 19.85 7.09
CA LYS A 327 10.77 20.64 7.93
C LYS A 327 10.11 21.20 9.19
N MET A 328 8.84 21.56 9.12
CA MET A 328 8.07 22.11 10.24
C MET A 328 7.46 21.03 11.15
N GLY A 329 7.58 19.75 10.81
CA GLY A 329 6.94 18.66 11.54
C GLY A 329 5.42 18.60 11.38
N LYS A 330 4.85 19.33 10.40
CA LYS A 330 3.42 19.20 10.05
C LYS A 330 3.17 17.92 9.25
N TRP A 331 4.16 17.50 8.46
CA TRP A 331 4.22 16.18 7.85
C TRP A 331 5.35 15.39 8.49
N VAL A 332 5.05 14.17 8.91
CA VAL A 332 6.05 13.28 9.52
C VAL A 332 6.01 11.95 8.82
N TYR A 333 7.13 11.52 8.24
CA TYR A 333 7.26 10.18 7.69
C TYR A 333 7.80 9.23 8.75
N HIS A 334 7.16 8.07 8.86
CA HIS A 334 7.55 6.96 9.71
C HIS A 334 7.73 5.70 8.85
N ASP A 335 8.73 4.91 9.17
CA ASP A 335 8.80 3.51 8.77
C ASP A 335 8.84 2.62 10.01
N HIS A 336 8.43 1.38 9.85
CA HIS A 336 8.43 0.40 10.93
C HIS A 336 8.45 -1.01 10.35
N ILE A 337 9.26 -1.91 10.93
CA ILE A 337 9.46 -3.29 10.42
C ILE A 337 8.15 -4.08 10.30
N PHE A 338 7.15 -3.72 11.11
CA PHE A 338 5.85 -4.36 11.11
C PHE A 338 5.11 -4.25 9.76
N TRP A 339 5.24 -3.12 9.06
CA TRP A 339 4.55 -2.91 7.77
C TRP A 339 5.04 -3.89 6.69
N THR A 340 6.31 -4.27 6.76
CA THR A 340 6.97 -5.24 5.88
C THR A 340 7.08 -6.64 6.50
N GLY A 341 6.40 -6.90 7.62
CA GLY A 341 6.27 -8.23 8.20
C GLY A 341 5.11 -9.03 7.61
N PRO A 342 5.00 -10.34 7.91
CA PRO A 342 3.91 -11.20 7.42
C PRO A 342 2.64 -11.12 8.28
N HIS A 343 2.70 -10.41 9.41
CA HIS A 343 1.66 -10.39 10.40
C HIS A 343 0.39 -9.67 9.91
N GLU A 344 -0.76 -10.23 10.25
CA GLU A 344 -2.04 -9.52 10.21
C GLU A 344 -2.02 -8.34 11.19
N PHE A 345 -2.79 -7.28 10.93
CA PHE A 345 -2.78 -6.09 11.79
C PHE A 345 -3.35 -6.34 13.17
N CYS A 346 -4.24 -7.31 13.36
CA CYS A 346 -4.71 -7.71 14.70
C CYS A 346 -3.59 -8.22 15.63
N ALA A 347 -2.42 -8.62 15.09
CA ALA A 347 -1.27 -9.00 15.89
C ALA A 347 -0.40 -7.81 16.33
N MET A 348 -0.63 -6.60 15.80
CA MET A 348 0.23 -5.43 16.04
C MET A 348 0.35 -5.09 17.53
N PHE A 349 -0.73 -5.18 18.30
CA PHE A 349 -0.70 -4.93 19.74
C PHE A 349 0.32 -5.79 20.50
N HIS A 350 0.60 -7.01 20.02
CA HIS A 350 1.56 -7.92 20.65
C HIS A 350 2.95 -7.89 20.01
N VAL A 351 3.02 -7.68 18.71
CA VAL A 351 4.27 -7.79 17.93
C VAL A 351 5.00 -6.44 17.82
N ALA A 352 4.24 -5.34 17.78
CA ALA A 352 4.72 -3.97 17.66
C ALA A 352 3.88 -3.04 18.56
N PRO A 353 3.91 -3.24 19.89
CA PRO A 353 3.08 -2.48 20.83
C PRO A 353 3.37 -0.97 20.79
N ASP A 354 4.60 -0.59 20.47
CA ASP A 354 5.04 0.78 20.26
C ASP A 354 4.36 1.42 19.03
N LEU A 355 4.32 0.71 17.90
CA LEU A 355 3.57 1.17 16.72
C LEU A 355 2.07 1.25 17.00
N TYR A 356 1.49 0.25 17.68
CA TYR A 356 0.07 0.29 18.04
C TYR A 356 -0.24 1.51 18.92
N ALA A 357 0.58 1.78 19.94
CA ALA A 357 0.44 2.95 20.80
C ALA A 357 0.63 4.27 20.04
N GLU A 358 1.47 4.29 19.00
CA GLU A 358 1.62 5.45 18.14
C GLU A 358 0.36 5.71 17.31
N LEU A 359 -0.23 4.66 16.72
CA LEU A 359 -1.49 4.76 15.96
C LEU A 359 -2.68 5.17 16.83
N GLN A 360 -2.68 4.84 18.13
CA GLN A 360 -3.72 5.26 19.08
C GLN A 360 -3.77 6.79 19.27
N LYS A 361 -2.75 7.53 18.86
CA LYS A 361 -2.72 9.00 18.91
C LYS A 361 -3.43 9.66 17.72
N ALA A 362 -3.73 8.89 16.68
CA ALA A 362 -4.40 9.40 15.50
C ALA A 362 -5.87 9.75 15.79
N HIS A 363 -6.38 10.79 15.13
CA HIS A 363 -7.81 11.08 15.11
C HIS A 363 -8.50 10.34 13.97
N LEU A 364 -7.76 10.07 12.89
CA LEU A 364 -8.19 9.26 11.75
C LEU A 364 -6.97 8.56 11.14
N ILE A 365 -7.10 7.28 10.81
CA ILE A 365 -6.08 6.53 10.06
C ILE A 365 -6.67 6.13 8.69
N LEU A 366 -6.00 6.54 7.62
CA LEU A 366 -6.33 6.17 6.24
C LEU A 366 -5.40 5.04 5.79
N PHE A 367 -5.96 3.86 5.53
CA PHE A 367 -5.23 2.71 4.99
C PHE A 367 -5.42 2.64 3.48
N LYS A 368 -4.36 2.89 2.72
CA LYS A 368 -4.40 2.86 1.24
C LYS A 368 -4.25 1.44 0.69
N GLY A 369 -5.00 1.12 -0.35
CA GLY A 369 -4.69 -0.04 -1.19
C GLY A 369 -5.13 -1.40 -0.66
N ASP A 370 -4.84 -2.42 -1.48
CA ASP A 370 -5.37 -3.78 -1.31
C ASP A 370 -4.64 -4.58 -0.24
N LEU A 371 -3.30 -4.47 -0.17
CA LEU A 371 -2.51 -5.19 0.82
C LEU A 371 -2.85 -4.75 2.25
N ASN A 372 -3.02 -3.44 2.47
CA ASN A 372 -3.44 -2.94 3.78
C ASN A 372 -4.82 -3.49 4.17
N TYR A 373 -5.79 -3.56 3.24
CA TYR A 373 -7.09 -4.17 3.53
C TYR A 373 -7.00 -5.67 3.85
N ARG A 374 -6.18 -6.41 3.10
CA ARG A 374 -5.92 -7.83 3.39
C ARG A 374 -5.32 -8.00 4.78
N LYS A 375 -4.35 -7.17 5.17
CA LYS A 375 -3.77 -7.21 6.52
C LYS A 375 -4.74 -6.76 7.62
N LEU A 376 -5.62 -5.79 7.36
CA LEU A 376 -6.70 -5.37 8.26
C LEU A 376 -7.68 -6.51 8.53
N THR A 377 -8.02 -7.29 7.50
CA THR A 377 -9.04 -8.35 7.57
C THR A 377 -8.46 -9.76 7.73
N GLY A 378 -7.14 -9.86 7.91
CA GLY A 378 -6.40 -11.10 8.11
C GLY A 378 -6.32 -12.01 6.87
N ASP A 379 -6.63 -11.49 5.69
CA ASP A 379 -6.68 -12.24 4.42
C ASP A 379 -7.49 -13.55 4.58
N ARG A 380 -8.67 -13.47 5.21
CA ARG A 380 -9.52 -14.65 5.50
C ARG A 380 -10.72 -14.73 4.58
N LYS A 381 -11.27 -15.94 4.44
CA LYS A 381 -12.52 -16.19 3.70
C LYS A 381 -13.74 -15.79 4.53
N TRP A 382 -13.90 -14.49 4.74
CA TRP A 382 -15.10 -13.95 5.37
C TRP A 382 -16.28 -13.99 4.40
N GLU A 383 -17.48 -14.24 4.93
CA GLU A 383 -18.71 -13.99 4.18
C GLU A 383 -18.85 -12.49 3.89
N PHE A 384 -19.41 -12.14 2.72
CA PHE A 384 -19.51 -10.74 2.27
C PHE A 384 -20.22 -9.81 3.26
N THR A 385 -21.17 -10.35 4.04
CA THR A 385 -22.00 -9.60 4.98
C THR A 385 -21.38 -9.48 6.38
N VAL A 386 -20.23 -10.09 6.65
CA VAL A 386 -19.53 -9.93 7.93
C VAL A 386 -19.25 -8.44 8.17
N PRO A 387 -19.60 -7.86 9.33
CA PRO A 387 -19.30 -6.44 9.58
C PRO A 387 -17.81 -6.15 9.54
N PHE A 388 -17.41 -5.00 8.97
CA PHE A 388 -16.01 -4.59 8.89
C PHE A 388 -15.33 -4.56 10.26
N HIS A 389 -16.01 -3.99 11.27
CA HIS A 389 -15.61 -4.01 12.67
C HIS A 389 -15.21 -5.42 13.17
N ARG A 390 -15.99 -6.46 12.80
CA ARG A 390 -15.70 -7.84 13.19
C ARG A 390 -14.50 -8.41 12.44
N ALA A 391 -14.36 -8.08 11.16
CA ALA A 391 -13.26 -8.55 10.32
C ALA A 391 -11.90 -7.95 10.74
N LEU A 392 -11.88 -6.76 11.34
CA LEU A 392 -10.69 -6.14 11.94
C LEU A 392 -10.10 -6.94 13.12
N ASN A 393 -10.89 -7.86 13.69
CA ASN A 393 -10.43 -8.85 14.67
C ASN A 393 -9.69 -8.22 15.87
N GLY A 394 -10.23 -7.13 16.41
CA GLY A 394 -9.66 -6.42 17.57
C GLY A 394 -8.65 -5.33 17.23
N PHE A 395 -8.36 -5.09 15.95
CA PHE A 395 -7.52 -3.96 15.52
C PHE A 395 -8.35 -2.67 15.44
N HIS A 396 -8.42 -1.93 16.55
CA HIS A 396 -9.13 -0.65 16.65
C HIS A 396 -8.26 0.40 17.38
N PRO A 397 -7.09 0.77 16.85
CA PRO A 397 -6.21 1.74 17.51
C PRO A 397 -6.84 3.14 17.58
N ALA A 398 -7.53 3.55 16.52
CA ALA A 398 -8.20 4.85 16.37
C ALA A 398 -9.30 4.70 15.29
N PRO A 399 -10.16 5.72 15.07
CA PRO A 399 -11.04 5.71 13.90
C PRO A 399 -10.22 5.51 12.63
N LEU A 400 -10.65 4.60 11.76
CA LEU A 400 -9.90 4.24 10.57
C LEU A 400 -10.80 4.09 9.35
N CYS A 401 -10.23 4.29 8.18
CA CYS A 401 -10.89 4.06 6.91
C CYS A 401 -9.94 3.36 5.96
N SER A 402 -10.41 2.29 5.31
CA SER A 402 -9.70 1.73 4.18
C SER A 402 -10.18 2.37 2.88
N ILE A 403 -9.21 2.90 2.12
CA ILE A 403 -9.39 3.47 0.79
C ILE A 403 -8.75 2.49 -0.20
N ARG A 404 -9.56 1.64 -0.81
CA ARG A 404 -9.08 0.45 -1.51
C ARG A 404 -9.76 0.27 -2.87
N THR A 405 -8.96 -0.02 -3.89
CA THR A 405 -9.43 -0.71 -5.11
C THR A 405 -9.29 -2.23 -4.94
N LEU A 406 -10.29 -3.00 -5.34
CA LEU A 406 -10.36 -4.43 -5.04
C LEU A 406 -9.44 -5.23 -5.98
N LYS A 407 -8.39 -5.84 -5.43
CA LYS A 407 -7.40 -6.67 -6.15
C LYS A 407 -7.19 -8.05 -5.50
N ALA A 408 -8.13 -8.48 -4.64
CA ALA A 408 -8.07 -9.75 -3.92
C ALA A 408 -9.48 -10.28 -3.60
N GLU A 409 -9.60 -11.62 -3.52
CA GLU A 409 -10.84 -12.36 -3.24
C GLU A 409 -11.31 -12.24 -1.77
N ILE A 410 -11.41 -11.01 -1.28
CA ILE A 410 -11.84 -10.67 0.08
C ILE A 410 -12.56 -9.32 0.04
N GLN A 411 -13.78 -9.28 0.57
CA GLN A 411 -14.55 -8.07 0.80
C GLN A 411 -15.57 -8.37 1.91
N VAL A 412 -15.71 -7.47 2.86
CA VAL A 412 -16.67 -7.59 3.98
C VAL A 412 -17.58 -6.37 4.06
N GLY A 413 -18.58 -6.41 4.93
CA GLY A 413 -19.49 -5.30 5.19
C GLY A 413 -20.38 -4.91 4.02
N LEU A 414 -20.63 -5.82 3.07
CA LEU A 414 -21.58 -5.60 1.98
C LEU A 414 -23.02 -5.82 2.45
N ARG A 415 -23.96 -5.24 1.71
CA ARG A 415 -25.39 -5.53 1.90
C ARG A 415 -25.68 -6.98 1.50
N PRO A 416 -26.65 -7.66 2.14
CA PRO A 416 -27.07 -8.99 1.74
C PRO A 416 -27.40 -9.06 0.24
N GLY A 417 -26.82 -10.02 -0.48
CA GLY A 417 -27.04 -10.23 -1.91
C GLY A 417 -26.16 -9.40 -2.84
N GLN A 418 -25.48 -8.36 -2.35
CA GLN A 418 -24.67 -7.46 -3.19
C GLN A 418 -23.45 -8.18 -3.77
N GLY A 419 -22.69 -8.92 -2.94
CA GLY A 419 -21.51 -9.65 -3.38
C GLY A 419 -21.86 -10.84 -4.27
N GLU A 420 -22.96 -11.53 -3.96
CA GLU A 420 -23.48 -12.66 -4.74
C GLU A 420 -23.95 -12.21 -6.13
N GLN A 421 -24.65 -11.07 -6.22
CA GLN A 421 -25.09 -10.51 -7.50
C GLN A 421 -23.90 -10.13 -8.38
N LEU A 422 -22.90 -9.44 -7.82
CA LEU A 422 -21.68 -9.08 -8.55
C LEU A 422 -20.92 -10.32 -9.03
N THR A 423 -20.81 -11.34 -8.18
CA THR A 423 -20.16 -12.61 -8.53
C THR A 423 -20.88 -13.31 -9.69
N ALA A 424 -22.20 -13.24 -9.74
CA ALA A 424 -22.99 -13.81 -10.83
C ALA A 424 -22.85 -13.02 -12.15
N SER A 425 -22.75 -11.69 -12.10
CA SER A 425 -22.66 -10.84 -13.30
C SER A 425 -21.23 -10.67 -13.83
N GLU A 426 -20.24 -10.59 -12.94
CA GLU A 426 -18.84 -10.31 -13.26
C GLU A 426 -17.93 -11.13 -12.32
N PRO A 427 -17.64 -12.41 -12.64
CA PRO A 427 -16.97 -13.33 -11.72
C PRO A 427 -15.61 -12.88 -11.17
N ASN A 428 -14.92 -11.94 -11.84
CA ASN A 428 -13.62 -11.41 -11.46
C ASN A 428 -13.68 -10.03 -10.75
N TRP A 429 -14.86 -9.54 -10.38
CA TRP A 429 -15.08 -8.20 -9.81
C TRP A 429 -14.20 -7.84 -8.59
N LEU A 430 -13.81 -8.84 -7.79
CA LEU A 430 -12.94 -8.69 -6.61
C LEU A 430 -11.46 -8.46 -6.94
N THR A 431 -11.02 -8.70 -8.18
CA THR A 431 -9.60 -8.91 -8.50
C THR A 431 -9.06 -8.01 -9.62
N THR A 432 -9.93 -7.24 -10.27
CA THR A 432 -9.59 -6.43 -11.44
C THR A 432 -9.18 -5.00 -11.11
N GLY A 433 -9.32 -4.55 -9.86
CA GLY A 433 -9.17 -3.14 -9.48
C GLY A 433 -10.29 -2.25 -10.01
N LYS A 434 -11.37 -2.83 -10.56
CA LYS A 434 -12.48 -2.07 -11.15
C LYS A 434 -13.29 -1.32 -10.09
N TYR A 435 -13.55 -1.97 -8.97
CA TYR A 435 -14.36 -1.46 -7.87
C TYR A 435 -13.49 -0.86 -6.77
N GLY A 436 -14.05 0.11 -6.04
CA GLY A 436 -13.40 0.78 -4.93
C GLY A 436 -14.30 0.89 -3.69
N ILE A 437 -13.70 1.14 -2.55
CA ILE A 437 -14.40 1.36 -1.27
C ILE A 437 -13.77 2.50 -0.48
N PHE A 438 -14.61 3.19 0.28
CA PHE A 438 -14.27 3.92 1.49
C PHE A 438 -15.01 3.22 2.62
N GLN A 439 -14.30 2.41 3.41
CA GLN A 439 -14.92 1.58 4.45
C GLN A 439 -14.38 1.98 5.83
N PHE A 440 -15.25 2.56 6.65
CA PHE A 440 -14.91 3.19 7.92
C PHE A 440 -15.21 2.29 9.12
N ASP A 441 -14.37 2.39 10.16
CA ASP A 441 -14.60 1.84 11.49
C ASP A 441 -14.24 2.90 12.54
N GLY A 442 -15.20 3.25 13.41
CA GLY A 442 -15.01 4.25 14.45
C GLY A 442 -16.33 4.79 15.01
N PRO A 443 -16.29 5.57 16.11
CA PRO A 443 -17.46 6.28 16.62
C PRO A 443 -17.90 7.37 15.63
N LEU A 444 -19.23 7.61 15.59
CA LEU A 444 -19.86 8.72 14.89
C LEU A 444 -20.34 9.79 15.87
#